data_AF-A0A315USV6-F1
#
_entry.id   AF-A0A315USV6-F1
#
_cell.length_a   1.000
_cell.length_b   1.000
_cell.length_c   1.000
_cell.angle_alpha   90.00
_cell.angle_beta   90.00
_cell.angle_gamma   90.00
#
_symmetry.space_group_name_H-M   'P 1'
#
loop_
_entity.id
_entity.type
_entity.pdbx_description
1 polymer ?
#
loop_
_entity_poly.entity_id
_entity_poly.type
_entity_poly.pdbx_seq_one_letter_code
_entity_poly.pdbx_strand_id
1 'polypeptide(L)'
;MHLYFNTPESNNEVISRTLENLTAAEEEIQLLDSVTAEELWRGVLAESGAGARKGRGKRTKRKLKRDLNRGQLIGEGRGGFLWPGLNAPVLKDGAVQSFSRRSDAEQQEVQAELMRQRDEWEKRRRMKVKRERGWTGNSWGGISLGQPDPGPNGVRR
;
A
#
# COMPACT_ATOMS: atom_id res chain seq x y z
N MET A 1 26.89 -46.27 -36.51
CA MET A 1 25.79 -45.30 -36.75
C MET A 1 24.78 -45.46 -35.62
N HIS A 2 24.81 -44.59 -34.61
CA HIS A 2 23.75 -44.53 -33.62
C HIS A 2 22.67 -43.59 -34.14
N LEU A 3 21.52 -44.16 -34.51
CA LEU A 3 20.33 -43.41 -34.87
C LEU A 3 19.63 -43.00 -33.57
N TYR A 4 19.49 -41.69 -33.38
CA TYR A 4 18.78 -41.09 -32.26
C TYR A 4 17.30 -41.51 -32.33
N PHE A 5 16.86 -42.34 -31.40
CA PHE A 5 15.44 -42.61 -31.18
C PHE A 5 14.81 -41.37 -30.57
N ASN A 6 13.98 -40.69 -31.34
CA ASN A 6 13.10 -39.64 -30.86
C ASN A 6 11.90 -40.34 -30.21
N THR A 7 11.78 -40.26 -28.88
CA THR A 7 10.66 -40.85 -28.14
C THR A 7 9.38 -40.07 -28.42
N PRO A 8 8.25 -40.73 -28.75
CA PRO A 8 6.98 -40.04 -28.91
C PRO A 8 6.52 -39.56 -27.53
N GLU A 9 6.50 -38.23 -27.33
CA GLU A 9 5.88 -37.59 -26.18
C GLU A 9 4.43 -38.10 -26.05
N SER A 10 4.02 -38.45 -24.84
CA SER A 10 2.66 -38.93 -24.61
C SER A 10 1.67 -37.77 -24.76
N ASN A 11 0.46 -38.02 -25.29
CA ASN A 11 -0.57 -36.98 -25.44
C ASN A 11 -0.87 -36.23 -24.13
N ASN A 12 -0.66 -36.88 -22.98
CA ASN A 12 -0.85 -36.28 -21.66
C ASN A 12 0.22 -35.23 -21.32
N GLU A 13 1.46 -35.42 -21.78
CA GLU A 13 2.54 -34.43 -21.60
C GLU A 13 2.31 -33.20 -22.46
N VAL A 14 1.85 -33.39 -23.71
CA VAL A 14 1.48 -32.30 -24.60
C VAL A 14 0.33 -31.47 -24.02
N ILE A 15 -0.71 -32.13 -23.52
CA ILE A 15 -1.85 -31.45 -22.87
C ILE A 15 -1.38 -30.68 -21.62
N SER A 16 -0.58 -31.30 -20.75
CA SER A 16 -0.08 -30.65 -19.52
C SER A 16 0.73 -29.40 -19.83
N ARG A 17 1.66 -29.49 -20.79
CA ARG A 17 2.50 -28.36 -21.20
C ARG A 17 1.70 -27.26 -21.89
N THR A 18 0.67 -27.60 -22.66
CA THR A 18 -0.22 -26.58 -23.25
C THR A 18 -1.04 -25.85 -22.20
N LEU A 19 -1.54 -26.55 -21.17
CA LEU A 19 -2.24 -25.94 -20.04
C LEU A 19 -1.31 -25.04 -19.22
N GLU A 20 -0.08 -25.49 -18.93
CA GLU A 20 0.93 -24.68 -18.25
C GLU A 20 1.24 -23.38 -19.00
N ASN A 21 1.44 -23.46 -20.32
CA ASN A 21 1.70 -22.28 -21.16
C ASN A 21 0.51 -21.32 -21.22
N LEU A 22 -0.72 -21.85 -21.25
CA LEU A 22 -1.94 -21.03 -21.21
C LEU A 22 -2.06 -20.31 -19.85
N THR A 23 -1.82 -21.00 -18.74
CA THR A 23 -1.81 -20.37 -17.41
C THR A 23 -0.74 -19.28 -17.29
N ALA A 24 0.48 -19.52 -17.79
CA ALA A 24 1.54 -18.52 -17.77
C ALA A 24 1.18 -17.28 -18.62
N ALA A 25 0.56 -17.47 -19.79
CA ALA A 25 0.09 -16.37 -20.62
C ALA A 25 -1.06 -15.58 -19.96
N GLU A 26 -1.99 -16.26 -19.27
CA GLU A 26 -3.05 -15.61 -18.50
C GLU A 26 -2.48 -14.76 -17.34
N GLU A 27 -1.47 -15.25 -16.63
CA GLU A 27 -0.78 -14.50 -15.58
C GLU A 27 -0.01 -13.28 -16.15
N GLU A 28 0.62 -13.44 -17.31
CA GLU A 28 1.36 -12.36 -17.98
C GLU A 28 0.42 -11.21 -18.42
N ILE A 29 -0.75 -11.55 -18.98
CA ILE A 29 -1.79 -10.57 -19.35
C ILE A 29 -2.29 -9.82 -18.10
N GLN A 30 -2.53 -10.52 -16.99
CA GLN A 30 -2.99 -9.89 -15.75
C GLN A 30 -1.97 -8.90 -15.17
N LEU A 31 -0.67 -9.17 -15.31
CA LEU A 31 0.38 -8.25 -14.86
C LEU A 31 0.40 -6.97 -15.71
N LEU A 32 0.24 -7.09 -17.03
CA LEU A 32 0.26 -5.97 -17.97
C LEU A 32 -0.95 -5.05 -17.82
N ASP A 33 -2.12 -5.59 -17.44
CA ASP A 33 -3.33 -4.80 -17.17
C ASP A 33 -3.32 -4.09 -15.80
N SER A 34 -2.26 -4.28 -15.00
CA SER A 34 -2.15 -3.62 -13.70
C SER A 34 -1.88 -2.11 -13.86
N VAL A 35 -2.71 -1.30 -13.20
CA VAL A 35 -2.61 0.16 -13.19
C VAL A 35 -1.94 0.66 -11.92
N THR A 36 -1.36 1.86 -12.00
CA THR A 36 -0.69 2.46 -10.86
C THR A 36 -1.68 2.80 -9.73
N ALA A 37 -1.19 2.84 -8.49
CA ALA A 37 -2.01 3.22 -7.34
C ALA A 37 -2.65 4.61 -7.51
N GLU A 38 -2.00 5.54 -8.20
CA GLU A 38 -2.54 6.88 -8.44
C GLU A 38 -3.77 6.86 -9.33
N GLU A 39 -3.74 6.07 -10.41
CA GLU A 39 -4.86 5.91 -11.32
C GLU A 39 -6.03 5.21 -10.64
N LEU A 40 -5.74 4.17 -9.85
CA LEU A 40 -6.75 3.50 -9.02
C LEU A 40 -7.42 4.48 -8.06
N TRP A 41 -6.65 5.26 -7.30
CA TRP A 41 -7.20 6.22 -6.35
C TRP A 41 -7.95 7.35 -7.04
N ARG A 42 -7.48 7.82 -8.20
CA ARG A 42 -8.16 8.85 -9.00
C ARG A 42 -9.54 8.38 -9.44
N GLY A 43 -9.65 7.13 -9.91
CA GLY A 43 -10.93 6.53 -10.26
C GLY A 43 -11.85 6.34 -9.05
N VAL A 44 -11.32 5.80 -7.94
CA VAL A 44 -12.11 5.51 -6.73
C VAL A 44 -12.65 6.78 -6.05
N LEU A 45 -11.88 7.88 -6.03
CA LEU A 45 -12.27 9.13 -5.38
C LEU A 45 -13.21 9.98 -6.24
N ALA A 46 -13.11 9.87 -7.57
CA ALA A 46 -13.99 10.55 -8.54
C ALA A 46 -14.17 12.07 -8.29
N GLU A 47 -13.11 12.75 -7.82
CA GLU A 47 -13.18 14.15 -7.37
C GLU A 47 -13.48 15.13 -8.51
N SER A 48 -13.09 14.81 -9.75
CA SER A 48 -13.25 15.68 -10.92
C SER A 48 -14.54 15.45 -11.73
N GLY A 49 -15.49 14.65 -11.22
CA GLY A 49 -16.73 14.32 -11.93
C GLY A 49 -17.73 15.48 -12.04
N ALA A 50 -18.64 15.42 -13.03
CA ALA A 50 -19.69 16.42 -13.21
C ALA A 50 -20.61 16.60 -11.98
N GLY A 51 -20.79 15.53 -11.20
CA GLY A 51 -21.55 15.57 -9.94
C GLY A 51 -20.89 16.38 -8.83
N ALA A 52 -19.55 16.43 -8.78
CA ALA A 52 -18.81 17.22 -7.80
C ALA A 52 -18.97 18.73 -8.09
N ARG A 53 -18.92 19.13 -9.37
CA ARG A 53 -19.05 20.53 -9.79
C ARG A 53 -20.41 21.15 -9.45
N LYS A 54 -21.50 20.37 -9.55
CA LYS A 54 -22.88 20.84 -9.33
C LYS A 54 -23.46 20.46 -7.96
N GLY A 55 -22.62 20.03 -7.01
CA GLY A 55 -23.07 19.68 -5.65
C GLY A 55 -24.06 18.50 -5.57
N ARG A 56 -24.10 17.62 -6.58
CA ARG A 56 -25.07 16.51 -6.66
C ARG A 56 -24.72 15.34 -5.74
N GLY A 57 -23.49 15.29 -5.23
CA GLY A 57 -23.02 14.22 -4.33
C GLY A 57 -23.29 14.51 -2.86
N LYS A 58 -23.91 13.56 -2.15
CA LYS A 58 -24.04 13.60 -0.69
C LYS A 58 -22.66 13.47 -0.03
N ARG A 59 -22.33 14.34 0.94
CA ARG A 59 -21.01 14.37 1.61
C ARG A 59 -20.87 13.40 2.80
N THR A 60 -21.95 12.76 3.24
CA THR A 60 -21.99 11.94 4.46
C THR A 60 -21.07 10.72 4.43
N LYS A 61 -20.87 10.10 3.25
CA LYS A 61 -20.03 8.91 3.07
C LYS A 61 -18.95 9.13 2.02
N ARG A 62 -18.21 10.24 2.12
CA ARG A 62 -17.11 10.53 1.20
C ARG A 62 -15.98 9.52 1.39
N LYS A 63 -15.47 8.94 0.30
CA LYS A 63 -14.29 8.06 0.32
C LYS A 63 -13.03 8.88 0.63
N LEU A 64 -12.06 8.29 1.33
CA LEU A 64 -10.78 8.93 1.62
C LEU A 64 -9.64 8.11 1.02
N LYS A 65 -8.66 8.81 0.42
CA LYS A 65 -7.42 8.20 -0.04
C LYS A 65 -6.66 7.62 1.17
N ARG A 66 -6.18 6.39 1.02
CA ARG A 66 -5.24 5.76 1.95
C ARG A 66 -3.95 5.49 1.19
N ASP A 67 -2.83 5.91 1.76
CA ASP A 67 -1.52 5.54 1.25
C ASP A 67 -1.20 4.13 1.73
N LEU A 68 -1.06 3.20 0.78
CA LEU A 68 -0.81 1.79 1.05
C LEU A 68 0.68 1.49 1.24
N ASN A 69 1.59 2.37 0.80
CA ASN A 69 3.04 2.20 0.93
C ASN A 69 3.53 2.55 2.34
N ARG A 70 2.73 3.34 3.07
CA ARG A 70 3.08 3.75 4.43
C ARG A 70 3.07 2.56 5.39
N GLY A 71 4.19 2.34 6.06
CA GLY A 71 4.36 1.26 7.03
C GLY A 71 4.80 -0.08 6.41
N GLN A 72 5.08 -0.12 5.10
CA GLN A 72 5.74 -1.25 4.47
C GLN A 72 7.26 -1.00 4.44
N LEU A 73 8.03 -1.97 4.92
CA LEU A 73 9.49 -1.96 4.83
C LEU A 73 9.93 -2.76 3.61
N ILE A 74 10.97 -2.27 2.91
CA ILE A 74 11.51 -2.97 1.74
C ILE A 74 12.17 -4.26 2.23
N GLY A 75 11.89 -5.39 1.56
CA GLY A 75 12.41 -6.71 1.93
C GLY A 75 11.56 -7.49 2.93
N GLU A 76 10.57 -6.85 3.56
CA GLU A 76 9.57 -7.55 4.36
C GLU A 76 8.46 -8.13 3.46
N GLY A 77 8.11 -9.39 3.69
CA GLY A 77 7.09 -10.07 2.92
C GLY A 77 6.45 -11.18 3.73
N ARG A 78 5.38 -11.78 3.20
CA ARG A 78 4.64 -12.85 3.89
C ARG A 78 5.51 -14.07 4.21
N GLY A 79 6.47 -14.37 3.34
CA GLY A 79 7.41 -15.50 3.51
C GLY A 79 8.44 -15.34 4.62
N GLY A 80 8.55 -14.16 5.25
CA GLY A 80 9.46 -13.95 6.40
C GLY A 80 10.94 -14.10 6.08
N PHE A 81 11.35 -13.82 4.84
CA PHE A 81 12.75 -13.90 4.42
C PHE A 81 13.57 -12.74 4.97
N LEU A 82 14.81 -13.04 5.35
CA LEU A 82 15.83 -12.11 5.82
C LEU A 82 16.92 -11.99 4.76
N TRP A 83 17.01 -10.79 4.19
CA TRP A 83 17.92 -10.35 3.17
C TRP A 83 19.01 -9.47 3.81
N PRO A 84 20.23 -9.99 3.98
CA PRO A 84 21.36 -9.19 4.46
C PRO A 84 21.58 -7.97 3.57
N GLY A 85 21.60 -6.78 4.16
CA GLY A 85 21.72 -5.50 3.46
C GLY A 85 20.40 -4.82 3.07
N LEU A 86 19.25 -5.45 3.34
CA LEU A 86 17.92 -4.87 3.08
C LEU A 86 17.05 -4.83 4.34
N ASN A 87 16.58 -5.98 4.83
CA ASN A 87 15.80 -6.08 6.07
C ASN A 87 16.56 -6.77 7.23
N ALA A 88 17.77 -7.27 6.98
CA ALA A 88 18.69 -7.78 7.98
C ALA A 88 20.07 -7.11 7.87
N PRO A 89 20.83 -6.93 8.97
CA PRO A 89 22.17 -6.36 8.90
C PRO A 89 23.15 -7.28 8.15
N VAL A 90 24.11 -6.73 7.42
CA VAL A 90 25.08 -7.54 6.64
C VAL A 90 26.02 -8.33 7.55
N LEU A 91 26.50 -7.72 8.64
CA LEU A 91 27.36 -8.37 9.61
C LEU A 91 26.61 -8.63 10.92
N LYS A 92 26.80 -9.82 11.48
CA LYS A 92 26.38 -10.18 12.84
C LYS A 92 27.50 -10.99 13.49
N ASP A 93 27.90 -10.58 14.69
CA ASP A 93 28.99 -11.20 15.46
C ASP A 93 30.31 -11.34 14.67
N GLY A 94 30.59 -10.35 13.79
CA GLY A 94 31.80 -10.31 12.96
C GLY A 94 31.75 -11.19 11.71
N ALA A 95 30.67 -11.94 11.47
CA ALA A 95 30.48 -12.76 10.28
C ALA A 95 29.43 -12.15 9.32
N VAL A 96 29.62 -12.36 8.02
CA VAL A 96 28.62 -11.99 7.01
C VAL A 96 27.42 -12.93 7.14
N GLN A 97 26.23 -12.37 7.30
CA GLN A 97 25.01 -13.15 7.38
C GLN A 97 24.64 -13.72 6.01
N SER A 98 24.13 -14.96 6.01
CA SER A 98 23.53 -15.58 4.85
C SER A 98 22.03 -15.28 4.77
N PHE A 99 21.46 -15.49 3.59
CA PHE A 99 20.01 -15.51 3.41
C PHE A 99 19.37 -16.53 4.37
N SER A 100 18.37 -16.08 5.12
CA SER A 100 17.67 -16.90 6.11
C SER A 100 16.18 -16.58 6.11
N ARG A 101 15.38 -17.39 6.82
CA ARG A 101 13.93 -17.21 6.96
C ARG A 101 13.58 -17.25 8.44
N ARG A 102 12.69 -16.35 8.88
CA ARG A 102 12.11 -16.37 10.22
C ARG A 102 11.30 -17.63 10.44
N SER A 103 11.15 -18.04 11.70
CA SER A 103 10.18 -19.08 12.04
C SER A 103 8.75 -18.60 11.80
N ASP A 104 7.81 -19.52 11.59
CA ASP A 104 6.42 -19.15 11.32
C ASP A 104 5.78 -18.43 12.52
N ALA A 105 6.18 -18.76 13.75
CA ALA A 105 5.73 -18.10 14.97
C ALA A 105 6.19 -16.63 15.01
N GLU A 106 7.49 -16.38 14.83
CA GLU A 106 8.04 -15.01 14.77
C GLU A 106 7.40 -14.21 13.63
N GLN A 107 7.19 -14.83 12.47
CA GLN A 107 6.57 -14.17 11.34
C GLN A 107 5.11 -13.79 11.64
N GLN A 108 4.36 -14.63 12.34
CA GLN A 108 3.00 -14.34 12.74
C GLN A 108 2.94 -13.17 13.73
N GLU A 109 3.89 -13.09 14.67
CA GLU A 109 4.03 -11.96 15.59
C GLU A 109 4.32 -10.65 14.84
N VAL A 110 5.26 -10.67 13.89
CA VAL A 110 5.57 -9.50 13.05
C VAL A 110 4.33 -9.02 12.28
N GLN A 111 3.59 -9.94 11.65
CA GLN A 111 2.35 -9.59 10.93
C GLN A 111 1.27 -9.05 11.87
N ALA A 112 1.13 -9.62 13.07
CA ALA A 112 0.19 -9.14 14.07
C ALA A 112 0.54 -7.73 14.53
N GLU A 113 1.82 -7.45 14.77
CA GLU A 113 2.28 -6.12 15.16
C GLU A 113 2.05 -5.08 14.06
N LEU A 114 2.32 -5.42 12.79
CA LEU A 114 2.00 -4.54 11.65
C LEU A 114 0.50 -4.22 11.58
N MET A 115 -0.37 -5.20 11.82
CA MET A 115 -1.82 -4.96 11.89
C MET A 115 -2.19 -4.04 13.06
N ARG A 116 -1.59 -4.22 14.24
CA ARG A 116 -1.81 -3.33 15.39
C ARG A 116 -1.40 -1.90 15.07
N GLN A 117 -0.23 -1.69 14.49
CA GLN A 117 0.25 -0.36 14.08
C GLN A 117 -0.70 0.30 13.08
N ARG A 118 -1.21 -0.46 12.10
CA ARG A 118 -2.21 0.01 11.14
C ARG A 118 -3.48 0.48 11.84
N ASP A 119 -4.01 -0.31 12.76
CA ASP A 119 -5.26 -0.03 13.45
C ASP A 119 -5.11 1.16 14.42
N GLU A 120 -3.97 1.26 15.11
CA GLU A 120 -3.62 2.42 15.93
C GLU A 120 -3.51 3.71 15.09
N TRP A 121 -2.88 3.62 13.93
CA TRP A 121 -2.78 4.74 13.00
C TRP A 121 -4.16 5.19 12.51
N GLU A 122 -5.03 4.24 12.15
CA GLU A 122 -6.40 4.53 11.73
C GLU A 122 -7.21 5.16 12.88
N LYS A 123 -7.05 4.66 14.11
CA LYS A 123 -7.68 5.25 15.31
C LYS A 123 -7.22 6.69 15.51
N ARG A 124 -5.92 6.96 15.43
CA ARG A 124 -5.35 8.32 15.53
C ARG A 124 -5.91 9.25 14.46
N ARG A 125 -6.04 8.78 13.21
CA ARG A 125 -6.62 9.55 12.11
C ARG A 125 -8.12 9.85 12.30
N ARG A 126 -8.86 8.95 12.93
CA ARG A 126 -10.31 9.10 13.16
C ARG A 126 -10.63 9.99 14.37
N MET A 127 -9.72 10.09 15.34
CA MET A 127 -9.89 10.96 16.49
C MET A 127 -9.94 12.43 16.08
N LYS A 128 -11.07 13.09 16.35
CA LYS A 128 -11.25 14.51 16.07
C LYS A 128 -10.80 15.32 17.28
N VAL A 129 -9.89 16.27 17.07
CA VAL A 129 -9.50 17.25 18.10
C VAL A 129 -10.69 18.16 18.42
N LYS A 130 -10.99 18.35 19.71
CA LYS A 130 -12.01 19.30 20.15
C LYS A 130 -11.54 20.72 19.83
N ARG A 131 -12.33 21.48 19.09
CA ARG A 131 -12.07 22.88 18.77
C ARG A 131 -12.85 23.77 19.72
N GLU A 132 -12.27 24.90 20.10
CA GLU A 132 -13.01 25.96 20.78
C GLU A 132 -14.16 26.46 19.89
N ARG A 133 -15.33 26.67 20.49
CA ARG A 133 -16.50 27.18 19.76
C ARG A 133 -16.48 28.71 19.81
N GLY A 134 -16.95 29.34 18.74
CA GLY A 134 -17.30 30.75 18.75
C GLY A 134 -18.70 30.95 19.36
N TRP A 135 -19.53 31.75 18.69
CA TRP A 135 -20.89 32.03 19.15
C TRP A 135 -21.79 30.78 19.20
N THR A 136 -21.69 29.90 18.19
CA THR A 136 -22.41 28.62 18.14
C THR A 136 -21.52 27.50 17.57
N GLY A 137 -21.88 26.24 17.77
CA GLY A 137 -21.02 25.09 17.43
C GLY A 137 -20.75 24.87 15.94
N ASN A 138 -21.63 25.33 15.05
CA ASN A 138 -21.48 25.19 13.59
C ASN A 138 -21.19 26.54 12.88
N SER A 139 -21.20 27.66 13.61
CA SER A 139 -20.90 28.98 13.07
C SER A 139 -19.40 29.27 13.12
N TRP A 140 -18.95 30.14 12.22
CA TRP A 140 -17.58 30.66 12.20
C TRP A 140 -17.42 31.93 13.04
N GLY A 141 -18.50 32.63 13.36
CA GLY A 141 -18.46 33.87 14.15
C GLY A 141 -17.92 33.63 15.56
N GLY A 142 -16.99 34.48 16.00
CA GLY A 142 -16.35 34.38 17.32
C GLY A 142 -15.23 33.34 17.44
N ILE A 143 -14.77 32.75 16.32
CA ILE A 143 -13.60 31.84 16.31
C ILE A 143 -12.32 32.65 16.02
N SER A 144 -11.27 32.46 16.84
CA SER A 144 -9.95 33.05 16.58
C SER A 144 -9.25 32.33 15.41
N LEU A 145 -8.74 33.10 14.45
CA LEU A 145 -7.96 32.60 13.31
C LEU A 145 -6.45 32.62 13.57
N GLY A 146 -6.02 33.06 14.76
CA GLY A 146 -4.61 33.25 15.09
C GLY A 146 -4.08 34.62 14.66
N GLN A 147 -2.76 34.78 14.76
CA GLN A 147 -2.06 35.98 14.33
C GLN A 147 -2.00 36.06 12.80
N PRO A 148 -2.00 37.27 12.21
CA PRO A 148 -1.81 37.42 10.78
C PRO A 148 -0.44 36.89 10.36
N ASP A 149 -0.37 36.34 9.16
CA ASP A 149 0.89 35.91 8.56
C ASP A 149 1.85 37.12 8.43
N PRO A 150 3.17 36.92 8.66
CA PRO A 150 4.13 38.00 8.55
C PRO A 150 4.19 38.52 7.11
N GLY A 151 4.21 39.85 6.97
CA GLY A 151 4.33 40.47 5.65
C GLY A 151 5.70 40.18 5.00
N PRO A 152 5.85 40.37 3.68
CA PRO A 152 7.10 40.14 2.95
C PRO A 152 8.29 40.95 3.51
N ASN A 153 8.02 42.04 4.23
CA ASN A 153 9.03 42.89 4.88
C ASN A 153 9.31 42.48 6.34
N GLY A 154 8.88 41.30 6.80
CA GLY A 154 9.10 40.84 8.17
C GLY A 154 8.27 41.57 9.24
N VAL A 155 7.32 42.43 8.84
CA VAL A 155 6.47 43.16 9.77
C VAL A 155 5.43 42.21 10.36
N ARG A 156 5.54 41.93 11.66
CA ARG A 156 4.45 41.40 12.49
C ARG A 156 3.69 42.61 13.03
N ARG A 157 2.43 42.79 12.61
CA ARG A 157 1.56 43.84 13.13
C ARG A 157 0.95 43.44 14.47
#